data_AF-A0A931MU25-F1
#
_entry.id   AF-A0A931MU25-F1
#
_cell.length_a   1.000
_cell.length_b   1.000
_cell.length_c   1.000
_cell.angle_alpha   90.00
_cell.angle_beta   90.00
_cell.angle_gamma   90.00
#
_symmetry.space_group_name_H-M   'P 1'
#
loop_
_entity.id
_entity.type
_entity.pdbx_description
1 polymer ?
#
loop_
_entity_poly.entity_id
_entity_poly.type
_entity_poly.pdbx_seq_one_letter_code
_entity_poly.pdbx_strand_id
1 'polypeptide(L)'
;MKLEGTGIDGLMVDFGPLTELMERNGFILGGSWDYERVTYDYKLNAPEKNITYYIRIQGYAIEGDVDKGNAVIRLMTPLLGRHYYPHGVEYGEQEGFSEGIIEKAKTLIQKVQGPAEKYHNQVPEHIVLEKLKKWAEENQNQEVLEKVKELSNNPDNHK
;
A
#
# COMPACT_ATOMS: atom_id res chain seq x y z
N MET A 1 11.14 -10.56 -4.41
CA MET A 1 12.06 -9.39 -4.39
C MET A 1 11.28 -8.15 -4.00
N LYS A 2 11.81 -7.27 -3.13
CA LYS A 2 11.20 -5.97 -2.84
C LYS A 2 11.51 -4.98 -3.97
N LEU A 3 10.54 -4.15 -4.34
CA LEU A 3 10.70 -3.07 -5.33
C LEU A 3 10.77 -1.73 -4.61
N GLU A 4 11.98 -1.33 -4.24
CA GLU A 4 12.25 -0.07 -3.53
C GLU A 4 12.25 1.14 -4.49
N GLY A 5 12.13 2.35 -3.93
CA GLY A 5 12.17 3.59 -4.70
C GLY A 5 10.98 3.76 -5.66
N THR A 6 9.87 3.06 -5.40
CA THR A 6 8.66 3.18 -6.23
C THR A 6 7.79 4.35 -5.83
N GLY A 7 7.95 4.89 -4.62
CA GLY A 7 7.21 6.06 -4.11
C GLY A 7 5.76 5.74 -3.71
N ILE A 8 5.37 4.47 -3.77
CA ILE A 8 4.03 4.01 -3.34
C ILE A 8 4.01 3.60 -1.88
N ASP A 9 5.17 3.24 -1.31
CA ASP A 9 5.29 2.85 0.08
C ASP A 9 5.00 4.03 1.01
N GLY A 10 4.20 3.76 2.04
CA GLY A 10 3.78 4.77 3.01
C GLY A 10 2.62 5.65 2.57
N LEU A 11 2.23 5.64 1.29
CA LEU A 11 1.02 6.32 0.85
C LEU A 11 -0.19 5.78 1.61
N MET A 12 -1.08 6.69 1.98
CA MET A 12 -2.31 6.40 2.71
C MET A 12 -3.49 6.71 1.83
N VAL A 13 -4.39 5.76 1.63
CA VAL A 13 -5.54 5.90 0.74
C VAL A 13 -6.73 5.18 1.35
N ASP A 14 -7.92 5.76 1.24
CA ASP A 14 -9.16 5.09 1.62
C ASP A 14 -9.36 3.80 0.81
N PHE A 15 -9.84 2.75 1.47
CA PHE A 15 -9.96 1.41 0.91
C PHE A 15 -10.76 1.36 -0.40
N GLY A 16 -11.91 2.04 -0.45
CA GLY A 16 -12.78 2.06 -1.64
C GLY A 16 -12.08 2.64 -2.87
N PRO A 17 -11.64 3.91 -2.82
CA PRO A 17 -10.86 4.53 -3.89
C PRO A 17 -9.59 3.76 -4.26
N LEU A 18 -8.87 3.21 -3.28
CA LEU A 18 -7.68 2.39 -3.51
C LEU A 18 -8.03 1.14 -4.33
N THR A 19 -9.07 0.41 -3.93
CA THR A 19 -9.50 -0.82 -4.60
C THR A 19 -9.93 -0.54 -6.03
N GLU A 20 -10.75 0.49 -6.24
CA GLU A 20 -11.18 0.90 -7.57
C GLU A 20 -9.98 1.30 -8.46
N LEU A 21 -9.02 2.04 -7.92
CA LEU A 21 -7.80 2.41 -8.62
C LEU A 21 -6.97 1.19 -9.02
N MET A 22 -6.80 0.22 -8.12
CA MET A 22 -6.05 -1.01 -8.35
C MET A 22 -6.70 -1.86 -9.44
N GLU A 23 -8.01 -2.08 -9.35
CA GLU A 23 -8.79 -2.88 -10.30
C GLU A 23 -8.78 -2.29 -11.71
N ARG A 24 -8.95 -0.96 -11.83
CA ARG A 24 -8.84 -0.25 -13.11
C ARG A 24 -7.47 -0.40 -13.77
N ASN A 25 -6.42 -0.67 -12.99
CA ASN A 25 -5.06 -0.93 -13.48
C ASN A 25 -4.73 -2.43 -13.60
N GLY A 26 -5.72 -3.31 -13.44
CA GLY A 26 -5.57 -4.76 -13.63
C GLY A 26 -4.99 -5.50 -12.44
N PHE A 27 -4.84 -4.85 -11.29
CA PHE A 27 -4.56 -5.54 -10.04
C PHE A 27 -5.86 -6.13 -9.48
N ILE A 28 -5.77 -7.27 -8.82
CA ILE A 28 -6.91 -7.98 -8.25
C ILE A 28 -6.74 -8.01 -6.75
N LEU A 29 -7.78 -7.61 -6.00
CA LEU A 29 -7.82 -7.79 -4.56
C LEU A 29 -7.80 -9.30 -4.25
N GLY A 30 -6.76 -9.74 -3.56
CA GLY A 30 -6.56 -11.12 -3.16
C GLY A 30 -7.60 -11.53 -2.12
N GLY A 31 -8.09 -12.77 -2.24
CA GLY A 31 -9.14 -13.32 -1.37
C GLY A 31 -8.67 -13.78 0.02
N SER A 32 -7.75 -13.05 0.65
CA SER A 32 -7.38 -13.34 2.05
C SER A 32 -8.37 -12.66 2.97
N TRP A 33 -8.97 -13.42 3.89
CA TRP A 33 -9.80 -12.91 4.99
C TRP A 33 -8.89 -12.26 6.04
N ASP A 34 -8.35 -11.08 5.73
CA ASP A 34 -7.51 -10.31 6.65
C ASP A 34 -8.18 -8.97 6.93
N TYR A 35 -8.68 -8.80 8.16
CA TYR A 35 -9.36 -7.58 8.60
C TYR A 35 -8.41 -6.38 8.67
N GLU A 36 -7.10 -6.62 8.77
CA GLU A 36 -6.09 -5.60 8.95
C GLU A 36 -5.31 -5.31 7.67
N ARG A 37 -5.43 -6.15 6.63
CA ARG A 37 -4.59 -6.04 5.44
C ARG A 37 -5.33 -6.23 4.14
N VAL A 38 -4.84 -5.51 3.15
CA VAL A 38 -5.22 -5.69 1.75
C VAL A 38 -4.02 -6.17 0.96
N THR A 39 -4.28 -7.06 0.00
CA THR A 39 -3.27 -7.58 -0.92
C THR A 39 -3.80 -7.45 -2.33
N TYR A 40 -3.13 -6.69 -3.17
CA TYR A 40 -3.47 -6.54 -4.58
C TYR A 40 -2.40 -7.22 -5.44
N ASP A 41 -2.80 -8.19 -6.25
CA ASP A 41 -1.90 -8.93 -7.11
C ASP A 41 -2.16 -8.62 -8.59
N TYR A 42 -1.09 -8.39 -9.35
CA TYR A 42 -1.10 -8.33 -10.80
C TYR A 42 -0.36 -9.55 -11.35
N LYS A 43 -1.05 -10.40 -12.12
CA LYS A 43 -0.43 -11.56 -12.77
C LYS A 43 0.34 -11.15 -14.02
N LEU A 44 1.60 -11.54 -14.09
CA LEU A 44 2.46 -11.36 -15.25
C LEU A 44 2.65 -12.70 -15.98
N ASN A 45 2.58 -12.66 -17.31
CA ASN A 45 2.89 -13.82 -18.14
C ASN A 45 4.39 -14.15 -18.01
N ALA A 46 4.70 -15.42 -17.76
CA ALA A 46 6.03 -15.96 -17.78
C ALA A 46 6.25 -16.70 -19.12
N PRO A 47 7.40 -16.53 -19.81
CA PRO A 47 7.73 -17.35 -20.97
C PRO A 47 7.99 -18.82 -20.59
N GLU A 48 8.39 -19.08 -19.35
CA GLU A 48 8.67 -20.42 -18.85
C GLU A 48 7.38 -21.18 -18.50
N LYS A 49 7.36 -22.48 -18.82
CA LYS A 49 6.23 -23.35 -18.46
C LYS A 49 6.14 -23.49 -16.94
N ASN A 50 4.92 -23.49 -16.42
CA ASN A 50 4.58 -23.67 -15.00
C ASN A 50 5.13 -22.59 -14.06
N ILE A 51 5.66 -21.48 -14.58
CA ILE A 51 6.05 -20.33 -13.79
C ILE A 51 4.97 -19.25 -13.94
N THR A 52 4.68 -18.54 -12.86
CA THR A 52 3.88 -17.32 -12.89
C THR A 52 4.59 -16.24 -12.10
N TYR A 53 4.78 -15.09 -12.74
CA TYR A 53 5.26 -13.90 -12.05
C TYR A 53 4.06 -13.09 -11.56
N TYR A 54 4.22 -12.39 -10.45
CA TYR A 54 3.18 -11.49 -9.95
C TYR A 54 3.78 -10.28 -9.25
N ILE A 55 3.11 -9.14 -9.38
CA ILE A 55 3.39 -7.93 -8.62
C ILE A 55 2.39 -7.91 -7.48
N ARG A 56 2.86 -7.77 -6.26
CA ARG A 56 2.03 -7.68 -5.06
C ARG A 56 2.20 -6.32 -4.41
N ILE A 57 1.11 -5.58 -4.29
CA ILE A 57 1.05 -4.36 -3.48
C ILE A 57 0.19 -4.69 -2.27
N GLN A 58 0.77 -4.52 -1.08
CA GLN A 58 0.07 -4.76 0.17
C GLN A 58 -0.10 -3.46 0.92
N GLY A 59 -1.07 -3.42 1.81
CA GLY A 59 -1.23 -2.36 2.79
C GLY A 59 -1.90 -2.87 4.05
N TYR A 60 -1.78 -2.10 5.11
CA TYR A 60 -2.46 -2.38 6.37
C TYR A 60 -3.39 -1.23 6.75
N ALA A 61 -4.53 -1.55 7.36
CA ALA A 61 -5.45 -0.57 7.89
C ALA A 61 -4.79 0.15 9.07
N ILE A 62 -4.69 1.47 8.99
CA ILE A 62 -4.28 2.32 10.12
C ILE A 62 -5.48 2.83 10.91
N GLU A 63 -6.66 2.80 10.28
CA GLU A 63 -7.95 3.14 10.86
C GLU A 63 -9.04 2.38 10.10
N GLY A 64 -10.19 2.18 10.75
CA GLY A 64 -11.37 1.56 10.16
C GLY A 64 -11.21 0.05 10.03
N ASP A 65 -12.09 -0.53 9.21
CA ASP A 65 -12.18 -1.98 9.02
C ASP A 65 -12.26 -2.27 7.51
N VAL A 66 -11.36 -3.14 7.03
CA VAL A 66 -11.28 -3.51 5.61
C VAL A 66 -12.58 -4.17 5.14
N ASP A 67 -13.17 -5.02 5.98
CA ASP A 67 -14.38 -5.79 5.66
C ASP A 67 -15.61 -4.88 5.58
N LYS A 68 -15.63 -3.81 6.38
CA LYS A 68 -16.69 -2.77 6.32
C LYS A 68 -16.47 -1.74 5.21
N GLY A 69 -15.30 -1.75 4.57
CA GLY A 69 -14.96 -0.88 3.46
C GLY A 69 -14.64 0.58 3.84
N ASN A 70 -14.53 0.88 5.13
CA ASN A 70 -14.25 2.24 5.64
C ASN A 70 -12.81 2.40 6.17
N ALA A 71 -11.91 1.49 5.81
CA ALA A 71 -10.53 1.53 6.25
C ALA A 71 -9.69 2.57 5.49
N VAL A 72 -8.73 3.16 6.21
CA VAL A 72 -7.64 3.93 5.62
C VAL A 72 -6.43 3.01 5.56
N ILE A 73 -5.93 2.76 4.35
CA ILE A 73 -4.87 1.79 4.10
C ILE A 73 -3.54 2.51 3.93
N ARG A 74 -2.54 2.09 4.71
CA ARG A 74 -1.14 2.46 4.46
C ARG A 74 -0.45 1.41 3.61
N LEU A 75 -0.02 1.79 2.42
CA LEU A 75 0.67 0.92 1.47
C LEU A 75 2.09 0.58 1.92
N MET A 76 2.54 -0.62 1.57
CA MET A 76 3.86 -1.15 1.84
C MET A 76 4.71 -1.19 0.57
N THR A 77 6.01 -1.43 0.73
CA THR A 77 6.92 -1.69 -0.39
C THR A 77 6.40 -2.85 -1.25
N PRO A 78 6.17 -2.63 -2.56
CA PRO A 78 5.69 -3.68 -3.45
C PRO A 78 6.68 -4.85 -3.55
N LEU A 79 6.14 -6.02 -3.85
CA LEU A 79 6.91 -7.24 -4.05
C LEU A 79 6.75 -7.72 -5.49
N LEU A 80 7.85 -8.13 -6.10
CA LEU A 80 7.84 -8.97 -7.29
C LEU A 80 8.05 -10.42 -6.84
N GLY A 81 7.03 -11.24 -7.08
CA GLY A 81 6.99 -12.64 -6.71
C GLY A 81 7.01 -13.57 -7.91
N ARG A 82 7.29 -14.83 -7.62
CA ARG A 82 7.30 -15.94 -8.56
C ARG A 82 6.59 -17.12 -7.91
N HIS A 83 5.84 -17.86 -8.69
CA HIS A 83 5.19 -19.09 -8.26
C HIS A 83 5.52 -20.22 -9.24
N TYR A 84 6.00 -21.35 -8.69
CA TYR A 84 6.25 -22.58 -9.44
C TYR A 84 5.07 -23.52 -9.25
N TYR A 85 4.25 -23.69 -10.27
CA TYR A 85 3.23 -24.74 -10.25
C TYR A 85 3.88 -26.11 -10.51
N PRO A 86 3.41 -27.22 -9.91
CA PRO A 86 2.29 -27.35 -8.98
C PRO A 86 2.62 -27.22 -7.49
N HIS A 87 3.89 -27.25 -7.10
CA HIS A 87 4.27 -27.48 -5.69
C HIS A 87 4.89 -26.28 -4.98
N GLY A 88 5.16 -25.19 -5.70
CA GLY A 88 5.86 -24.02 -5.18
C GLY A 88 7.34 -24.24 -4.89
N VAL A 89 7.89 -25.42 -5.25
CA VAL A 89 9.30 -25.75 -5.02
C VAL A 89 10.16 -25.01 -6.03
N GLU A 90 11.11 -24.22 -5.53
CA GLU A 90 12.10 -23.54 -6.35
C GLU A 90 13.21 -24.54 -6.73
N TYR A 91 13.32 -24.87 -8.01
CA TYR A 91 14.36 -25.76 -8.51
C TYR A 91 15.55 -24.93 -8.99
N GLY A 92 16.48 -24.60 -8.09
CA GLY A 92 17.78 -24.01 -8.47
C GLY A 92 18.28 -22.89 -7.57
N GLU A 93 19.61 -22.76 -7.49
CA GLU A 93 20.29 -21.66 -6.81
C GLU A 93 20.09 -20.33 -7.57
N GLN A 94 19.47 -19.36 -6.89
CA GLN A 94 19.45 -17.93 -7.24
C GLN A 94 19.12 -17.58 -8.70
N GLU A 95 17.89 -17.86 -9.13
CA GLU A 95 17.35 -17.14 -10.28
C GLU A 95 16.77 -15.80 -9.84
N GLY A 96 17.47 -14.71 -10.15
CA GLY A 96 16.93 -13.36 -10.08
C GLY A 96 15.76 -13.14 -11.06
N PHE A 97 15.15 -11.97 -11.00
CA PHE A 97 14.20 -11.53 -12.03
C PHE A 97 14.98 -10.85 -13.16
N SER A 98 14.58 -11.07 -14.41
CA SER A 98 15.19 -10.35 -15.53
C SER A 98 14.88 -8.86 -15.44
N GLU A 99 15.81 -8.02 -15.91
CA GLU A 99 15.65 -6.55 -15.90
C GLU A 99 14.34 -6.13 -16.58
N GLY A 100 13.96 -6.78 -17.69
CA GLY A 100 12.71 -6.49 -18.39
C GLY A 100 11.45 -6.73 -17.54
N ILE A 101 11.43 -7.75 -16.69
CA ILE A 101 10.31 -7.99 -15.76
C ILE A 101 10.31 -6.94 -14.65
N ILE A 102 11.49 -6.60 -14.11
CA ILE A 102 11.62 -5.59 -13.06
C ILE A 102 11.12 -4.23 -13.57
N GLU A 103 11.55 -3.80 -14.75
CA GLU A 103 11.13 -2.53 -15.34
C GLU A 103 9.65 -2.51 -15.70
N LYS A 104 9.11 -3.62 -16.21
CA LYS A 104 7.66 -3.77 -16.42
C LYS A 104 6.89 -3.64 -15.11
N ALA A 105 7.38 -4.26 -14.04
CA ALA A 105 6.74 -4.19 -12.73
C ALA A 105 6.75 -2.75 -12.17
N LYS A 106 7.90 -2.07 -12.22
CA LYS A 106 7.99 -0.65 -11.84
C LYS A 106 7.03 0.22 -12.65
N THR A 107 6.96 0.02 -13.97
CA THR A 107 6.05 0.77 -14.85
C THR A 107 4.59 0.58 -14.47
N LEU A 108 4.17 -0.64 -14.12
CA LEU A 108 2.80 -0.92 -13.67
C LEU A 108 2.51 -0.27 -12.31
N ILE A 109 3.48 -0.29 -11.39
CA ILE A 109 3.35 0.38 -10.09
C ILE A 109 3.22 1.90 -10.26
N GLN A 110 4.00 2.50 -11.15
CA GLN A 110 3.96 3.95 -11.41
C GLN A 110 2.59 4.43 -11.91
N LYS A 111 1.86 3.60 -12.67
CA LYS A 111 0.48 3.93 -13.11
C LYS A 111 -0.50 4.07 -11.95
N VAL A 112 -0.25 3.38 -10.85
CA VAL A 112 -1.07 3.42 -9.63
C VAL A 112 -0.54 4.47 -8.64
N GLN A 113 0.78 4.65 -8.55
CA GLN A 113 1.41 5.57 -7.60
C GLN A 113 0.93 7.01 -7.79
N GLY A 114 0.95 7.55 -9.02
CA GLY A 114 0.59 8.95 -9.25
C GLY A 114 -0.85 9.31 -8.85
N PRO A 115 -1.86 8.50 -9.21
CA PRO A 115 -3.22 8.68 -8.69
C PRO A 115 -3.34 8.46 -7.18
N ALA A 116 -2.65 7.46 -6.61
CA ALA A 116 -2.67 7.20 -5.17
C ALA A 116 -2.13 8.39 -4.36
N GLU A 117 -1.11 9.09 -4.86
CA GLU A 117 -0.56 10.30 -4.24
C GLU A 117 -1.57 11.44 -4.13
N LYS A 118 -2.53 11.54 -5.07
CA LYS A 118 -3.61 12.54 -4.98
C LYS A 118 -4.55 12.25 -3.81
N TYR A 119 -4.91 10.99 -3.62
CA TYR A 119 -5.74 10.57 -2.48
C TYR A 119 -5.00 10.68 -1.15
N HIS A 120 -3.67 10.52 -1.16
CA HIS A 120 -2.86 10.71 0.04
C HIS A 120 -3.00 12.10 0.66
N ASN A 121 -3.21 13.12 -0.17
CA ASN A 121 -3.44 14.48 0.30
C ASN A 121 -4.86 14.73 0.82
N GLN A 122 -5.75 13.73 0.76
CA GLN A 122 -7.14 13.78 1.21
C GLN A 122 -7.37 12.99 2.50
N VAL A 123 -6.30 12.44 3.09
CA VAL A 123 -6.36 11.66 4.33
C VAL A 123 -6.99 12.52 5.44
N PRO A 124 -7.90 11.95 6.26
CA PRO A 124 -8.59 12.70 7.30
C PRO A 124 -7.66 13.45 8.26
N GLU A 125 -8.06 14.66 8.66
CA GLU A 125 -7.27 15.55 9.50
C GLU A 125 -6.88 14.90 10.83
N HIS A 126 -7.77 14.14 11.46
CA HIS A 126 -7.50 13.51 12.75
C HIS A 126 -6.33 12.52 12.68
N ILE A 127 -6.17 11.78 11.58
CA ILE A 127 -5.01 10.90 11.36
C ILE A 127 -3.71 11.70 11.30
N VAL A 128 -3.75 12.85 10.63
CA VAL A 128 -2.59 13.76 10.54
C VAL A 128 -2.24 14.31 11.92
N LEU A 129 -3.24 14.74 12.69
CA LEU A 129 -3.08 15.26 14.05
C LEU A 129 -2.53 14.20 15.01
N GLU A 130 -3.02 12.96 14.97
CA GLU A 130 -2.49 11.86 15.80
C GLU A 130 -1.02 11.57 15.51
N LYS A 131 -0.63 11.59 14.24
CA LYS A 131 0.78 11.40 13.84
C LYS A 131 1.66 12.55 14.31
N LEU A 132 1.21 13.79 14.12
CA LEU A 132 1.92 14.98 14.59
C LEU A 132 2.09 14.95 16.12
N LYS A 133 1.06 14.52 16.85
CA LYS A 133 1.13 14.33 18.29
C LYS A 133 2.21 13.31 18.66
N LYS A 134 2.15 12.11 18.08
CA LYS A 134 3.11 11.03 18.36
C LYS A 134 4.56 11.47 18.06
N TRP A 135 4.78 12.11 16.91
CA TRP A 135 6.08 12.65 16.55
C TRP A 135 6.56 13.71 17.56
N ALA A 136 5.66 14.61 18.00
CA ALA A 136 6.01 15.65 18.97
C ALA A 136 6.34 15.07 20.36
N GLU A 137 5.66 13.99 20.78
CA GLU A 137 5.99 13.24 22.00
C GLU A 137 7.39 12.60 21.92
N GLU A 138 7.69 11.93 20.81
CA GLU A 138 9.00 11.28 20.57
C GLU A 138 10.16 12.29 20.54
N ASN A 139 9.91 13.53 20.10
CA ASN A 139 10.91 14.59 19.99
C ASN A 139 10.84 15.62 21.14
N GLN A 140 10.01 15.39 22.16
CA GLN A 140 9.81 16.31 23.29
C GLN A 140 9.44 17.75 22.88
N ASN A 141 8.70 17.90 21.77
CA ASN A 141 8.32 19.19 21.21
C ASN A 141 6.99 19.68 21.82
N GLN A 142 7.07 20.52 22.85
CA GLN A 142 5.90 21.06 23.55
C GLN A 142 5.05 22.00 22.69
N GLU A 143 5.66 22.80 21.81
CA GLU A 143 4.94 23.74 20.94
C GLU A 143 3.97 23.02 20.02
N VAL A 144 4.42 21.95 19.36
CA VAL A 144 3.58 21.15 18.46
C VAL A 144 2.50 20.41 19.24
N LEU A 145 2.80 19.91 20.44
CA LEU A 145 1.82 19.27 21.31
C LEU A 145 0.68 20.20 21.72
N GLU A 146 0.98 21.45 22.04
CA GLU A 146 -0.03 22.46 22.35
C GLU A 146 -0.86 22.79 21.12
N LYS A 147 -0.22 22.94 19.95
CA LYS A 147 -0.95 23.24 18.71
C LYS A 147 -1.89 22.13 18.29
N VAL A 148 -1.47 20.86 18.44
CA VAL A 148 -2.35 19.72 18.15
C VAL A 148 -3.54 19.66 19.10
N LYS A 149 -3.35 19.97 20.40
CA LYS A 149 -4.46 20.05 21.37
C LYS A 149 -5.45 21.17 21.03
N GLU A 150 -4.97 22.31 20.57
CA GLU A 150 -5.81 23.42 20.12
C GLU A 150 -6.68 23.00 18.93
N LEU A 151 -6.06 22.44 17.88
CA LEU A 151 -6.74 21.99 16.67
C LEU A 151 -7.74 20.86 16.92
N SER A 152 -7.41 19.91 17.80
CA SER A 152 -8.30 18.81 18.18
C SER A 152 -9.53 19.27 18.98
N ASN A 153 -9.46 20.41 19.66
CA ASN A 153 -10.56 20.95 20.48
C ASN A 153 -11.41 21.98 19.73
N ASN A 154 -11.14 22.23 18.45
CA ASN A 154 -11.86 23.24 17.68
C ASN A 154 -13.30 22.75 17.37
N PRO A 155 -14.35 23.42 17.87
CA PRO A 155 -15.74 22.95 17.73
C PRO A 155 -16.26 22.90 16.28
N ASP A 156 -15.56 23.51 15.32
CA ASP A 156 -15.89 23.39 13.89
C ASP A 156 -15.41 22.06 13.26
N ASN A 157 -14.57 21.26 13.94
CA ASN A 157 -14.11 19.95 13.47
C ASN A 157 -15.11 18.80 13.72
N HIS A 158 -16.29 19.08 14.30
CA HIS A 158 -17.36 18.11 14.57
C HIS A 158 -18.60 18.26 13.66
N LYS A 159 -18.49 18.98 12.53
CA LYS A 159 -19.60 19.19 11.58
C LYS A 159 -19.51 18.32 10.35
#